data_AF-A0A1B6W144-F1
#
_entry.id   AF-A0A1B6W144-F1
#
_cell.length_a   1.000
_cell.length_b   1.000
_cell.length_c   1.000
_cell.angle_alpha   90.00
_cell.angle_beta   90.00
_cell.angle_gamma   90.00
#
_symmetry.space_group_name_H-M   'P 1'
#
loop_
_entity.id
_entity.type
_entity.pdbx_description
1 polymer ?
#
loop_
_entity_poly.entity_id
_entity_poly.type
_entity_poly.pdbx_seq_one_letter_code
_entity_poly.pdbx_strand_id
1 'polypeptide(L)'
;MSIDQNTGRPSFKFISTGEVGTPASPNGIAYVTPIDLDGDNIYDYAYAGDILGNVWRFNLLSSNSNDWTSQPQKLFTAPAIQPISTKIIVTRMEQNGTSGDVILNFGTGMRKEGYLGGKTTYATGQQSIYGIRDKTALAFSMVPGTTTPQVDRSRMQRQVVHDGGKQDQLSNMKVDWNTKSGWYLDLTRPTINGKVEYEQVIYNPYLERGKYLIANTFIDGSNPVLSCRTVQSSGYTYPFEATSGSGLRGFFDNNFTGSSYRKQLNAVGAPILLRTTDGKLLLLTKDNQGNPNLHEVYLPESSSIRRISWREIF
;
A
#
# COMPACT_ATOMS: atom_id res chain seq x y z
N MET A 1 4.03 21.31 4.19
CA MET A 1 4.73 22.28 5.05
C MET A 1 6.18 21.89 5.04
N SER A 2 7.07 22.76 4.59
CA SER A 2 8.51 22.60 4.75
C SER A 2 8.98 23.58 5.82
N ILE A 3 10.12 23.29 6.45
CA ILE A 3 10.74 24.15 7.46
C ILE A 3 12.10 24.56 6.90
N ASP A 4 12.34 25.86 6.83
CA ASP A 4 13.65 26.37 6.44
C ASP A 4 14.68 25.98 7.51
N GLN A 5 15.74 25.29 7.09
CA GLN A 5 16.74 24.72 8.00
C GLN A 5 17.54 25.77 8.81
N ASN A 6 17.67 26.99 8.29
CA ASN A 6 18.48 28.05 8.91
C ASN A 6 17.66 28.95 9.83
N THR A 7 16.41 29.23 9.45
CA THR A 7 15.54 30.21 10.11
C THR A 7 14.40 29.57 10.90
N GLY A 8 14.15 28.27 10.72
CA GLY A 8 13.02 27.55 11.32
C GLY A 8 11.65 28.01 10.81
N ARG A 9 11.60 28.89 9.79
CA ARG A 9 10.34 29.43 9.29
C ARG A 9 9.59 28.36 8.50
N PRO A 10 8.32 28.10 8.84
CA PRO A 10 7.51 27.20 8.04
C PRO A 10 7.09 27.88 6.74
N SER A 11 7.04 27.10 5.66
CA SER A 11 6.45 27.53 4.40
C SER A 11 5.50 26.47 3.85
N PHE A 12 4.53 26.94 3.06
CA PHE A 12 3.52 26.10 2.43
C PHE A 12 3.64 26.26 0.93
N LYS A 13 3.79 25.13 0.26
CA LYS A 13 3.84 25.06 -1.19
C LYS A 13 2.82 24.06 -1.69
N PHE A 14 2.03 24.50 -2.66
CA PHE A 14 1.05 23.68 -3.35
C PHE A 14 1.65 23.20 -4.66
N ILE A 15 1.74 21.88 -4.82
CA ILE A 15 2.19 21.23 -6.05
C ILE A 15 1.00 20.46 -6.60
N SER A 16 0.45 20.90 -7.73
CA SER A 16 -0.70 20.28 -8.35
C SER A 16 -0.27 19.10 -9.22
N THR A 17 -1.06 18.02 -9.23
CA THR A 17 -0.90 16.92 -10.20
C THR A 17 -1.46 17.29 -11.57
N GLY A 18 -2.18 18.40 -11.71
CA GLY A 18 -2.94 18.74 -12.91
C GLY A 18 -4.16 17.86 -13.16
N GLU A 19 -4.38 16.82 -12.36
CA GLU A 19 -5.46 15.86 -12.51
C GLU A 19 -6.70 16.32 -11.73
N VAL A 20 -7.71 16.80 -12.46
CA VAL A 20 -8.91 17.40 -11.87
C VAL A 20 -10.02 16.38 -11.68
N GLY A 21 -10.74 16.49 -10.56
CA GLY A 21 -12.02 15.82 -10.35
C GLY A 21 -13.21 16.71 -10.71
N THR A 22 -14.41 16.13 -10.66
CA THR A 22 -15.67 16.89 -10.75
C THR A 22 -16.43 16.80 -9.41
N PRO A 23 -17.45 17.63 -9.15
CA PRO A 23 -18.29 17.47 -7.96
C PRO A 23 -18.94 16.08 -7.85
N ALA A 24 -19.29 15.46 -8.99
CA ALA A 24 -19.86 14.12 -9.03
C ALA A 24 -18.80 13.01 -8.87
N SER A 25 -17.57 13.27 -9.33
CA SER A 25 -16.43 12.35 -9.23
C SER A 25 -15.20 13.11 -8.75
N PRO A 26 -15.13 13.46 -7.45
CA PRO A 26 -14.04 14.26 -6.92
C PRO A 26 -12.72 13.48 -6.97
N ASN A 27 -11.63 14.20 -7.22
CA ASN A 27 -10.28 13.68 -7.10
C ASN A 27 -9.57 14.36 -5.93
N GLY A 28 -8.59 13.67 -5.39
CA GLY A 28 -7.77 14.17 -4.30
C GLY A 28 -6.74 13.14 -3.86
N ILE A 29 -5.67 13.63 -3.24
CA ILE A 29 -4.65 12.80 -2.61
C ILE A 29 -5.05 12.60 -1.15
N ALA A 30 -5.22 11.33 -0.75
CA ALA A 30 -5.54 10.99 0.64
C ALA A 30 -4.30 10.93 1.54
N TYR A 31 -3.19 10.42 1.00
CA TYR A 31 -1.94 10.24 1.73
C TYR A 31 -0.74 10.60 0.85
N VAL A 32 0.25 11.23 1.48
CA VAL A 32 1.57 11.51 0.90
C VAL A 32 2.62 10.78 1.73
N THR A 33 3.57 10.15 1.04
CA THR A 33 4.70 9.45 1.65
C THR A 33 5.99 10.14 1.22
N PRO A 34 6.55 11.04 2.05
CA PRO A 34 7.87 11.60 1.79
C PRO A 34 8.94 10.51 1.99
N ILE A 35 9.99 10.55 1.18
CA ILE A 35 11.10 9.60 1.25
C ILE A 35 12.43 10.31 1.08
N ASP A 36 13.39 9.86 1.87
CA ASP A 36 14.81 10.14 1.76
C ASP A 36 15.45 8.83 1.23
N LEU A 37 16.08 8.90 0.06
CA LEU A 37 16.68 7.75 -0.63
C LEU A 37 18.20 7.71 -0.52
N ASP A 38 18.86 8.80 -0.14
CA ASP A 38 20.32 8.89 0.00
C ASP A 38 20.81 8.90 1.46
N GLY A 39 19.90 9.12 2.42
CA GLY A 39 20.12 8.99 3.85
C GLY A 39 20.66 10.25 4.52
N ASP A 40 20.50 11.43 3.91
CA ASP A 40 20.96 12.71 4.46
C ASP A 40 19.97 13.36 5.46
N ASN A 41 18.80 12.74 5.69
CA ASN A 41 17.65 13.20 6.46
C ASN A 41 16.86 14.35 5.82
N ILE A 42 17.06 14.60 4.53
CA ILE A 42 16.27 15.53 3.71
C ILE A 42 15.43 14.69 2.75
N TYR A 43 14.16 15.05 2.59
CA TYR A 43 13.28 14.31 1.69
C TYR A 43 13.57 14.67 0.22
N ASP A 44 13.97 13.68 -0.57
CA ASP A 44 14.20 13.80 -2.01
C ASP A 44 12.91 13.85 -2.83
N TYR A 45 11.95 13.02 -2.42
CA TYR A 45 10.73 12.77 -3.16
C TYR A 45 9.54 12.65 -2.22
N ALA A 46 8.36 12.88 -2.77
CA ALA A 46 7.11 12.46 -2.15
C ALA A 46 6.33 11.57 -3.12
N TYR A 47 5.78 10.46 -2.63
CA TYR A 47 4.91 9.59 -3.39
C TYR A 47 3.47 9.68 -2.89
N ALA A 48 2.51 9.71 -3.81
CA ALA A 48 1.10 9.77 -3.45
C ALA A 48 0.22 9.03 -4.46
N GLY A 49 -0.86 8.45 -3.95
CA GLY A 49 -1.97 7.97 -4.77
C GLY A 49 -3.12 8.97 -4.75
N ASP A 50 -3.94 8.97 -5.80
CA ASP A 50 -5.18 9.75 -5.84
C ASP A 50 -6.44 8.87 -5.99
N ILE A 51 -7.60 9.48 -5.80
CA ILE A 51 -8.92 8.81 -5.86
C ILE A 51 -9.24 8.32 -7.29
N LEU A 52 -8.60 8.85 -8.32
CA LEU A 52 -8.74 8.34 -9.68
C LEU A 52 -7.82 7.14 -9.99
N GLY A 53 -6.97 6.74 -9.03
CA GLY A 53 -6.10 5.58 -9.13
C GLY A 53 -4.74 5.87 -9.77
N ASN A 54 -4.34 7.14 -9.85
CA ASN A 54 -3.01 7.51 -10.30
C ASN A 54 -2.01 7.46 -9.15
N VAL A 55 -0.77 7.09 -9.47
CA VAL A 55 0.39 7.19 -8.58
C VAL A 55 1.33 8.26 -9.09
N TRP A 56 1.72 9.15 -8.20
CA TRP A 56 2.52 10.33 -8.49
C TRP A 56 3.83 10.33 -7.70
N ARG A 57 4.89 10.84 -8.33
CA ARG A 57 6.12 11.25 -7.65
C ARG A 57 6.32 12.76 -7.77
N PHE A 58 6.46 13.41 -6.64
CA PHE A 58 6.80 14.82 -6.48
C PHE A 58 8.31 14.94 -6.28
N ASN A 59 8.96 15.84 -7.02
CA ASN A 59 10.39 16.07 -6.94
C ASN A 59 10.69 17.18 -5.92
N LEU A 60 11.49 16.87 -4.90
CA LEU A 60 11.88 17.77 -3.82
C LEU A 60 13.39 18.02 -3.76
N LEU A 61 14.14 17.63 -4.80
CA LEU A 61 15.61 17.62 -4.81
C LEU A 61 16.25 19.02 -4.74
N SER A 62 15.56 20.07 -5.21
CA SER A 62 16.12 21.44 -5.16
C SER A 62 16.08 21.98 -3.73
N SER A 63 17.17 22.59 -3.27
CA SER A 63 17.16 23.36 -2.01
C SER A 63 16.27 24.60 -2.09
N ASN A 64 15.98 25.08 -3.30
CA ASN A 64 15.03 26.15 -3.53
C ASN A 64 13.66 25.55 -3.81
N SER A 65 12.76 25.66 -2.83
CA SER A 65 11.41 25.13 -2.95
C SER A 65 10.64 25.68 -4.15
N ASN A 66 11.00 26.87 -4.68
CA ASN A 66 10.40 27.42 -5.89
C ASN A 66 10.56 26.52 -7.12
N ASP A 67 11.58 25.68 -7.15
CA ASP A 67 11.84 24.78 -8.28
C ASP A 67 11.01 23.49 -8.21
N TRP A 68 10.40 23.18 -7.06
CA TRP A 68 9.54 21.98 -6.88
C TRP A 68 8.19 22.06 -7.60
N THR A 69 7.78 23.23 -8.09
CA THR A 69 6.43 23.42 -8.71
C THR A 69 6.27 22.80 -10.08
N SER A 70 7.30 22.13 -10.61
CA SER A 70 7.14 21.34 -11.82
C SER A 70 6.01 20.31 -11.64
N GLN A 71 5.27 20.07 -12.71
CA GLN A 71 4.31 18.96 -12.81
C GLN A 71 4.93 17.68 -12.19
N PRO A 72 4.22 16.95 -11.31
CA PRO A 72 4.69 15.67 -10.79
C PRO A 72 4.82 14.62 -11.90
N GLN A 73 5.61 13.57 -11.65
CA GLN A 73 5.71 12.41 -12.54
C GLN A 73 4.51 11.48 -12.27
N LYS A 74 3.68 11.22 -13.28
CA LYS A 74 2.70 10.13 -13.20
C LYS A 74 3.40 8.80 -13.45
N LEU A 75 3.54 7.99 -12.40
CA LEU A 75 4.22 6.71 -12.48
C LEU A 75 3.28 5.61 -12.97
N PHE A 76 2.02 5.64 -12.56
CA PHE A 76 1.06 4.57 -12.86
C PHE A 76 -0.36 5.10 -12.83
N THR A 77 -1.26 4.44 -13.57
CA THR A 77 -2.70 4.59 -13.44
C THR A 77 -3.32 3.21 -13.32
N ALA A 78 -4.00 2.96 -12.20
CA ALA A 78 -4.70 1.72 -11.98
C ALA A 78 -5.89 1.59 -12.97
N PRO A 79 -6.12 0.39 -13.54
CA PRO A 79 -7.16 0.20 -14.55
C PRO A 79 -8.56 0.39 -13.94
N ALA A 80 -9.52 0.77 -14.78
CA ALA A 80 -10.95 0.83 -14.42
C ALA A 80 -11.27 1.67 -13.16
N ILE A 81 -10.50 2.74 -12.93
CA ILE A 81 -10.65 3.69 -11.81
C ILE A 81 -10.70 2.95 -10.47
N GLN A 82 -9.51 2.55 -10.00
CA GLN A 82 -9.34 1.95 -8.69
C GLN A 82 -8.79 3.01 -7.71
N PRO A 83 -9.60 3.56 -6.79
CA PRO A 83 -9.18 4.66 -5.94
C PRO A 83 -8.06 4.23 -4.98
N ILE A 84 -7.09 5.12 -4.75
CA ILE A 84 -6.02 4.90 -3.77
C ILE A 84 -6.27 5.81 -2.56
N SER A 85 -6.78 5.21 -1.48
CA SER A 85 -7.11 5.94 -0.24
C SER A 85 -6.16 5.66 0.92
N THR A 86 -5.04 4.97 0.69
CA THR A 86 -4.07 4.57 1.72
C THR A 86 -2.65 5.01 1.36
N LYS A 87 -1.73 4.96 2.33
CA LYS A 87 -0.31 5.27 2.12
C LYS A 87 0.34 4.32 1.12
N ILE A 88 1.23 4.87 0.30
CA ILE A 88 2.15 4.10 -0.54
C ILE A 88 3.35 3.72 0.31
N ILE A 89 3.62 2.42 0.44
CA ILE A 89 4.80 1.89 1.10
C ILE A 89 5.97 1.85 0.11
N VAL A 90 6.99 2.64 0.38
CA VAL A 90 8.19 2.74 -0.42
C VAL A 90 9.22 1.72 0.06
N THR A 91 9.76 0.91 -0.84
CA THR A 91 10.83 -0.08 -0.58
C THR A 91 11.91 0.02 -1.65
N ARG A 92 13.07 -0.60 -1.40
CA ARG A 92 14.15 -0.70 -2.39
C ARG A 92 14.43 -2.17 -2.70
N MET A 93 14.75 -2.46 -3.96
CA MET A 93 15.28 -3.78 -4.30
C MET A 93 16.63 -4.00 -3.64
N GLU A 94 16.89 -5.23 -3.19
CA GLU A 94 18.22 -5.60 -2.68
C GLU A 94 19.27 -5.40 -3.78
N GLN A 95 20.41 -4.79 -3.44
CA GLN A 95 21.49 -4.45 -4.37
C GLN A 95 22.27 -5.67 -4.92
N ASN A 96 21.78 -6.89 -4.71
CA ASN A 96 22.38 -8.15 -5.17
C ASN A 96 22.20 -8.32 -6.71
N GLY A 97 22.76 -7.40 -7.50
CA GLY A 97 22.75 -7.43 -8.96
C GLY A 97 21.57 -6.73 -9.64
N THR A 98 20.66 -6.09 -8.88
CA THR A 98 19.65 -5.16 -9.43
C THR A 98 19.98 -3.73 -9.03
N SER A 99 19.51 -2.76 -9.81
CA SER A 99 19.82 -1.33 -9.73
C SER A 99 19.39 -0.62 -8.42
N GLY A 100 18.93 -1.37 -7.40
CA GLY A 100 18.46 -0.82 -6.13
C GLY A 100 17.16 -0.02 -6.22
N ASP A 101 16.47 -0.12 -7.36
CA ASP A 101 15.32 0.73 -7.69
C ASP A 101 14.22 0.69 -6.62
N VAL A 102 13.42 1.74 -6.65
CA VAL A 102 12.32 1.96 -5.74
C VAL A 102 11.11 1.14 -6.19
N ILE A 103 10.53 0.38 -5.26
CA ILE A 103 9.25 -0.31 -5.43
C ILE A 103 8.21 0.36 -4.54
N LEU A 104 7.11 0.80 -5.16
CA LEU A 104 6.00 1.50 -4.52
C LEU A 104 4.83 0.54 -4.35
N ASN A 105 4.55 0.18 -3.10
CA ASN A 105 3.52 -0.80 -2.74
C ASN A 105 2.28 -0.12 -2.19
N PHE A 106 1.11 -0.43 -2.74
CA PHE A 106 -0.14 0.20 -2.33
C PHE A 106 -1.33 -0.70 -2.65
N GLY A 107 -2.44 -0.48 -1.95
CA GLY A 107 -3.69 -1.13 -2.24
C GLY A 107 -4.74 -0.14 -2.72
N THR A 108 -5.69 -0.63 -3.51
CA THR A 108 -6.81 0.17 -3.99
C THR A 108 -8.08 -0.16 -3.21
N GLY A 109 -8.94 0.83 -3.09
CA GLY A 109 -10.10 0.81 -2.22
C GLY A 109 -10.38 2.20 -1.68
N MET A 110 -11.62 2.43 -1.29
CA MET A 110 -12.01 3.67 -0.64
C MET A 110 -13.25 3.45 0.21
N ARG A 111 -13.24 4.02 1.41
CA ARG A 111 -14.44 4.19 2.24
C ARG A 111 -14.83 5.67 2.23
N LYS A 112 -16.02 5.97 1.70
CA LYS A 112 -16.63 7.29 1.79
C LYS A 112 -17.59 7.28 2.96
N GLU A 113 -17.22 7.96 4.03
CA GLU A 113 -18.08 8.09 5.20
C GLU A 113 -19.39 8.81 4.84
N GLY A 114 -20.50 8.26 5.33
CA GLY A 114 -21.79 8.92 5.23
C GLY A 114 -21.85 10.19 6.08
N TYR A 115 -22.59 11.19 5.62
CA TYR A 115 -22.86 12.43 6.38
C TYR A 115 -24.32 12.86 6.16
N LEU A 116 -24.94 13.46 7.20
CA LEU A 116 -26.32 14.00 7.18
C LEU A 116 -27.37 13.04 6.57
N GLY A 117 -27.34 11.77 6.97
CA GLY A 117 -28.30 10.75 6.49
C GLY A 117 -27.86 10.00 5.22
N GLY A 118 -26.75 10.41 4.58
CA GLY A 118 -26.08 9.58 3.59
C GLY A 118 -25.46 8.34 4.24
N LYS A 119 -25.59 7.18 3.59
CA LYS A 119 -24.93 5.94 4.03
C LYS A 119 -23.45 5.94 3.65
N THR A 120 -22.61 5.30 4.46
CA THR A 120 -21.24 4.98 4.07
C THR A 120 -21.23 4.14 2.79
N THR A 121 -20.33 4.48 1.87
CA THR A 121 -20.18 3.77 0.59
C THR A 121 -18.74 3.34 0.39
N TYR A 122 -18.56 2.31 -0.43
CA TYR A 122 -17.26 1.73 -0.76
C TYR A 122 -17.03 1.78 -2.26
N ALA A 123 -15.77 1.62 -2.67
CA ALA A 123 -15.45 1.54 -4.10
C ALA A 123 -16.19 0.37 -4.76
N THR A 124 -16.48 0.49 -6.05
CA THR A 124 -17.08 -0.60 -6.83
C THR A 124 -16.07 -1.12 -7.84
N GLY A 125 -16.27 -2.35 -8.32
CA GLY A 125 -15.35 -2.99 -9.26
C GLY A 125 -14.14 -3.62 -8.58
N GLN A 126 -13.43 -4.46 -9.35
CA GLN A 126 -12.26 -5.19 -8.90
C GLN A 126 -11.22 -4.22 -8.31
N GLN A 127 -10.81 -4.45 -7.06
CA GLN A 127 -9.69 -3.75 -6.44
C GLN A 127 -8.45 -4.65 -6.42
N SER A 128 -7.27 -4.06 -6.20
CA SER A 128 -6.00 -4.78 -6.28
C SER A 128 -4.97 -4.24 -5.30
N ILE A 129 -3.94 -5.04 -5.04
CA ILE A 129 -2.69 -4.61 -4.41
C ILE A 129 -1.62 -4.57 -5.49
N TYR A 130 -0.80 -3.54 -5.48
CA TYR A 130 0.24 -3.29 -6.47
C TYR A 130 1.59 -3.09 -5.80
N GLY A 131 2.65 -3.48 -6.50
CA GLY A 131 4.01 -2.98 -6.30
C GLY A 131 4.57 -2.54 -7.64
N ILE A 132 4.71 -1.23 -7.87
CA ILE A 132 5.22 -0.68 -9.14
C ILE A 132 6.68 -0.27 -9.00
N ARG A 133 7.47 -0.42 -10.07
CA ARG A 133 8.89 -0.06 -10.08
C ARG A 133 9.10 1.35 -10.63
N ASP A 134 9.73 2.20 -9.82
CA ASP A 134 10.26 3.48 -10.24
C ASP A 134 11.76 3.36 -10.52
N LYS A 135 12.10 3.30 -11.81
CA LYS A 135 13.48 3.15 -12.31
C LYS A 135 14.29 4.44 -12.31
N THR A 136 13.65 5.59 -12.10
CA THR A 136 14.29 6.90 -12.33
C THR A 136 14.61 7.64 -11.04
N ALA A 137 14.07 7.20 -9.90
CA ALA A 137 14.27 7.87 -8.61
C ALA A 137 15.75 7.96 -8.20
N LEU A 138 16.54 6.92 -8.48
CA LEU A 138 17.95 6.89 -8.09
C LEU A 138 18.88 7.70 -9.01
N ALA A 139 18.35 8.31 -10.06
CA ALA A 139 19.11 9.25 -10.87
C ALA A 139 19.20 10.64 -10.23
N PHE A 140 18.45 10.92 -9.15
CA PHE A 140 18.41 12.22 -8.46
C PHE A 140 18.35 13.41 -9.41
N SER A 141 17.53 13.28 -10.47
CA SER A 141 17.47 14.23 -11.57
C SER A 141 16.16 15.03 -11.54
N MET A 142 16.25 16.34 -11.79
CA MET A 142 15.13 17.26 -12.01
C MET A 142 14.48 17.03 -13.39
N VAL A 143 13.90 15.84 -13.60
CA VAL A 143 13.21 15.50 -14.86
C VAL A 143 11.87 16.25 -14.94
N PRO A 144 11.53 16.90 -16.08
CA PRO A 144 10.23 17.54 -16.26
C PRO A 144 9.08 16.57 -16.04
N GLY A 145 8.05 17.02 -15.33
CA GLY A 145 6.83 16.28 -15.06
C GLY A 145 6.14 15.65 -16.26
N THR A 146 5.33 14.63 -16.01
CA THR A 146 4.52 13.99 -17.05
C THR A 146 3.18 13.55 -16.50
N THR A 147 2.14 13.64 -17.33
CA THR A 147 0.81 13.08 -17.06
C THR A 147 0.62 11.72 -17.71
N THR A 148 1.62 11.21 -18.44
CA THR A 148 1.63 9.87 -19.04
C THR A 148 2.18 8.85 -18.04
N PRO A 149 1.44 7.77 -17.73
CA PRO A 149 1.93 6.70 -16.86
C PRO A 149 3.21 6.07 -17.41
N GLN A 150 4.22 5.93 -16.54
CA GLN A 150 5.51 5.30 -16.90
C GLN A 150 5.51 3.78 -16.75
N VAL A 151 4.61 3.24 -15.93
CA VAL A 151 4.42 1.81 -15.69
C VAL A 151 3.09 1.36 -16.28
N ASP A 152 3.12 0.26 -17.02
CA ASP A 152 1.93 -0.40 -17.56
C ASP A 152 1.67 -1.72 -16.82
N ARG A 153 0.43 -1.93 -16.38
CA ARG A 153 -0.05 -3.15 -15.72
C ARG A 153 0.14 -4.40 -16.59
N SER A 154 0.03 -4.28 -17.92
CA SER A 154 0.22 -5.41 -18.84
C SER A 154 1.63 -6.02 -18.75
N ARG A 155 2.61 -5.22 -18.29
CA ARG A 155 4.01 -5.61 -18.11
C ARG A 155 4.35 -6.02 -16.68
N MET A 156 3.36 -6.14 -15.79
CA MET A 156 3.57 -6.50 -14.39
C MET A 156 3.38 -8.01 -14.18
N GLN A 157 4.01 -8.54 -13.14
CA GLN A 157 3.81 -9.92 -12.70
C GLN A 157 2.48 -10.05 -11.96
N ARG A 158 1.59 -10.91 -12.45
CA ARG A 158 0.36 -11.24 -11.72
C ARG A 158 0.69 -12.19 -10.56
N GLN A 159 0.23 -11.85 -9.37
CA GLN A 159 0.13 -12.72 -8.19
C GLN A 159 -1.32 -13.16 -8.04
N VAL A 160 -1.55 -14.30 -7.38
CA VAL A 160 -2.88 -14.90 -7.25
C VAL A 160 -3.11 -15.43 -5.83
N VAL A 161 -4.37 -15.38 -5.42
CA VAL A 161 -4.91 -16.31 -4.44
C VAL A 161 -5.39 -17.53 -5.25
N HIS A 162 -4.84 -18.71 -4.97
CA HIS A 162 -5.24 -19.93 -5.67
C HIS A 162 -6.69 -20.28 -5.32
N ASP A 163 -7.48 -20.64 -6.33
CA ASP A 163 -8.85 -21.11 -6.15
C ASP A 163 -8.93 -22.61 -6.44
N GLY A 164 -9.80 -23.33 -5.72
CA GLY A 164 -9.99 -24.79 -5.83
C GLY A 164 -9.11 -25.63 -4.90
N GLY A 165 -9.69 -26.14 -3.80
CA GLY A 165 -9.08 -27.12 -2.89
C GLY A 165 -7.92 -26.63 -2.01
N LYS A 166 -7.38 -25.43 -2.29
CA LYS A 166 -6.30 -24.77 -1.54
C LYS A 166 -6.69 -23.33 -1.21
N GLN A 167 -7.86 -23.16 -0.59
CA GLN A 167 -8.41 -21.86 -0.20
C GLN A 167 -7.36 -21.02 0.55
N ASP A 168 -7.32 -19.73 0.22
CA ASP A 168 -6.43 -18.72 0.82
C ASP A 168 -4.92 -18.90 0.59
N GLN A 169 -4.50 -19.88 -0.22
CA GLN A 169 -3.09 -20.00 -0.61
C GLN A 169 -2.69 -18.85 -1.55
N LEU A 170 -1.62 -18.14 -1.19
CA LEU A 170 -1.01 -17.09 -2.01
C LEU A 170 0.06 -17.69 -2.93
N SER A 171 0.21 -17.13 -4.12
CA SER A 171 1.32 -17.45 -5.00
C SER A 171 2.67 -17.00 -4.43
N ASN A 172 3.71 -17.81 -4.63
CA ASN A 172 5.09 -17.48 -4.27
C ASN A 172 5.94 -17.08 -5.49
N MET A 173 5.32 -16.53 -6.54
CA MET A 173 6.02 -16.22 -7.78
C MET A 173 6.98 -15.05 -7.57
N LYS A 174 8.23 -15.19 -8.03
CA LYS A 174 9.20 -14.10 -8.07
C LYS A 174 8.96 -13.21 -9.29
N VAL A 175 9.42 -11.97 -9.22
CA VAL A 175 9.33 -11.01 -10.34
C VAL A 175 10.65 -11.02 -11.09
N ASP A 176 10.60 -11.29 -12.39
CA ASP A 176 11.74 -11.06 -13.27
C ASP A 176 11.84 -9.57 -13.61
N TRP A 177 12.73 -8.88 -12.91
CA TRP A 177 12.92 -7.45 -13.07
C TRP A 177 13.61 -7.03 -14.37
N ASN A 178 14.12 -7.95 -15.18
CA ASN A 178 14.62 -7.59 -16.50
C ASN A 178 13.45 -7.29 -17.46
N THR A 179 12.34 -8.00 -17.29
CA THR A 179 11.20 -7.93 -18.21
C THR A 179 9.98 -7.25 -17.60
N LYS A 180 9.81 -7.31 -16.27
CA LYS A 180 8.64 -6.79 -15.56
C LYS A 180 8.86 -5.39 -14.97
N SER A 181 7.77 -4.64 -14.91
CA SER A 181 7.70 -3.27 -14.38
C SER A 181 7.08 -3.20 -12.97
N GLY A 182 6.72 -4.33 -12.39
CA GLY A 182 6.09 -4.42 -11.07
C GLY A 182 5.37 -5.74 -10.89
N TRP A 183 4.53 -5.81 -9.86
CA TRP A 183 3.64 -6.92 -9.56
C TRP A 183 2.25 -6.42 -9.12
N TYR A 184 1.23 -7.25 -9.28
CA TYR A 184 -0.10 -6.96 -8.77
C TYR A 184 -0.83 -8.22 -8.32
N LEU A 185 -1.75 -8.08 -7.37
CA LEU A 185 -2.71 -9.10 -6.95
C LEU A 185 -4.12 -8.50 -7.02
N ASP A 186 -4.97 -9.06 -7.88
CA ASP A 186 -6.38 -8.70 -7.90
C ASP A 186 -7.06 -9.34 -6.67
N LEU A 187 -7.76 -8.52 -5.87
CA LEU A 187 -8.42 -8.96 -4.64
C LEU A 187 -9.68 -9.80 -4.93
N THR A 188 -10.24 -10.46 -3.92
CA THR A 188 -11.41 -11.32 -4.17
C THR A 188 -12.71 -10.53 -4.30
N ARG A 189 -13.69 -11.13 -4.97
CA ARG A 189 -15.03 -10.56 -5.19
C ARG A 189 -16.11 -11.53 -4.69
N PRO A 190 -16.25 -11.69 -3.36
CA PRO A 190 -17.17 -12.67 -2.81
C PRO A 190 -18.62 -12.27 -3.08
N THR A 191 -19.48 -13.27 -3.28
CA THR A 191 -20.93 -13.06 -3.28
C THR A 191 -21.46 -13.27 -1.87
N ILE A 192 -21.92 -12.21 -1.23
CA ILE A 192 -22.49 -12.24 0.12
C ILE A 192 -24.00 -11.92 -0.02
N ASN A 193 -24.86 -12.83 0.43
CA ASN A 193 -26.32 -12.71 0.32
C ASN A 193 -26.84 -12.36 -1.09
N GLY A 194 -26.23 -12.93 -2.12
CA GLY A 194 -26.63 -12.69 -3.52
C GLY A 194 -26.16 -11.34 -4.09
N LYS A 195 -25.40 -10.55 -3.33
CA LYS A 195 -24.74 -9.32 -3.80
C LYS A 195 -23.24 -9.57 -3.98
N VAL A 196 -22.68 -9.13 -5.10
CA VAL A 196 -21.23 -9.12 -5.32
C VAL A 196 -20.62 -8.00 -4.49
N GLU A 197 -19.77 -8.37 -3.55
CA GLU A 197 -18.95 -7.46 -2.78
C GLU A 197 -17.52 -7.44 -3.32
N TYR A 198 -16.82 -6.35 -3.08
CA TYR A 198 -15.45 -6.16 -3.54
C TYR A 198 -14.54 -6.03 -2.32
N GLU A 199 -13.57 -6.93 -2.20
CA GLU A 199 -12.50 -6.81 -1.21
C GLU A 199 -11.59 -5.63 -1.59
N GLN A 200 -11.22 -4.79 -0.62
CA GLN A 200 -10.49 -3.54 -0.85
C GLN A 200 -9.46 -3.27 0.24
N VAL A 201 -8.46 -2.43 -0.07
CA VAL A 201 -7.52 -1.91 0.92
C VAL A 201 -7.94 -0.49 1.29
N ILE A 202 -8.49 -0.34 2.50
CA ILE A 202 -8.88 0.95 3.08
C ILE A 202 -8.08 1.28 4.36
N TYR A 203 -7.17 0.40 4.74
CA TYR A 203 -6.27 0.55 5.88
C TYR A 203 -4.83 0.62 5.39
N ASN A 204 -4.03 1.51 5.97
CA ASN A 204 -2.62 1.66 5.59
C ASN A 204 -1.88 0.31 5.75
N PRO A 205 -1.20 -0.17 4.70
CA PRO A 205 -0.30 -1.31 4.83
C PRO A 205 0.86 -1.00 5.79
N TYR A 206 1.48 -2.05 6.34
CA TYR A 206 2.63 -1.97 7.21
C TYR A 206 3.85 -2.63 6.56
N LEU A 207 5.03 -2.04 6.76
CA LEU A 207 6.29 -2.57 6.27
C LEU A 207 7.17 -2.97 7.44
N GLU A 208 7.52 -4.25 7.49
CA GLU A 208 8.41 -4.81 8.51
C GLU A 208 9.78 -5.10 7.90
N ARG A 209 10.84 -4.66 8.61
CA ARG A 209 12.25 -4.87 8.22
C ARG A 209 12.61 -4.40 6.80
N GLY A 210 11.88 -3.41 6.26
CA GLY A 210 12.12 -2.91 4.91
C GLY A 210 11.77 -3.89 3.77
N LYS A 211 11.23 -5.07 4.09
CA LYS A 211 11.09 -6.19 3.14
C LYS A 211 9.72 -6.85 3.15
N TYR A 212 9.08 -6.96 4.31
CA TYR A 212 7.84 -7.70 4.48
C TYR A 212 6.65 -6.74 4.53
N LEU A 213 5.79 -6.81 3.53
CA LEU A 213 4.59 -5.98 3.42
C LEU A 213 3.40 -6.74 4.03
N ILE A 214 2.70 -6.11 4.95
CA ILE A 214 1.51 -6.69 5.59
C ILE A 214 0.33 -5.76 5.30
N ALA A 215 -0.72 -6.29 4.70
CA ALA A 215 -1.91 -5.53 4.34
C ALA A 215 -3.16 -6.17 4.92
N ASN A 216 -4.01 -5.37 5.57
CA ASN A 216 -5.36 -5.76 5.93
C ASN A 216 -6.33 -5.26 4.86
N THR A 217 -7.25 -6.12 4.44
CA THR A 217 -8.33 -5.77 3.52
C THR A 217 -9.67 -5.68 4.24
N PHE A 218 -10.65 -5.12 3.56
CA PHE A 218 -12.01 -4.96 4.01
C PHE A 218 -12.98 -5.43 2.91
N ILE A 219 -14.00 -6.17 3.32
CA ILE A 219 -15.12 -6.61 2.51
C ILE A 219 -16.37 -6.12 3.23
N ASP A 220 -17.16 -5.32 2.54
CA ASP A 220 -18.41 -4.83 3.10
C ASP A 220 -19.38 -6.00 3.35
N GLY A 221 -19.91 -6.08 4.57
CA GLY A 221 -20.95 -7.03 4.96
C GLY A 221 -22.33 -6.36 5.06
N SER A 222 -22.44 -5.06 4.78
CA SER A 222 -23.70 -4.35 4.95
C SER A 222 -24.80 -4.90 4.03
N ASN A 223 -25.87 -5.39 4.65
CA ASN A 223 -27.03 -5.94 3.95
C ASN A 223 -27.98 -4.80 3.53
N PRO A 224 -28.81 -4.96 2.48
CA PRO A 224 -29.89 -4.03 2.23
C PRO A 224 -30.86 -4.01 3.43
N VAL A 225 -31.41 -2.81 3.68
CA VAL A 225 -32.26 -2.44 4.83
C VAL A 225 -33.45 -3.38 5.06
N LEU A 226 -33.84 -4.17 4.06
CA LEU A 226 -34.99 -5.08 4.08
C LEU A 226 -34.72 -6.47 4.68
N SER A 227 -33.52 -6.74 5.20
CA SER A 227 -33.20 -8.02 5.83
C SER A 227 -32.88 -7.83 7.32
N CYS A 228 -33.58 -8.56 8.19
CA CYS A 228 -33.33 -8.55 9.64
C CYS A 228 -32.03 -9.28 10.06
N ARG A 229 -31.11 -9.52 9.12
CA ARG A 229 -29.82 -10.21 9.35
C ARG A 229 -28.68 -9.26 9.02
N THR A 230 -27.93 -8.86 10.03
CA THR A 230 -26.67 -8.14 9.84
C THR A 230 -25.58 -9.14 9.45
N VAL A 231 -24.93 -8.97 8.29
CA VAL A 231 -23.68 -9.67 8.01
C VAL A 231 -22.53 -8.78 8.48
N GLN A 232 -21.63 -9.37 9.25
CA GLN A 232 -20.45 -8.67 9.73
C GLN A 232 -19.52 -8.38 8.55
N SER A 233 -19.00 -7.15 8.47
CA SER A 233 -17.90 -6.86 7.55
C SER A 233 -16.74 -7.82 7.81
N SER A 234 -16.09 -8.26 6.75
CA SER A 234 -14.99 -9.22 6.85
C SER A 234 -13.73 -8.68 6.18
N GLY A 235 -12.64 -9.43 6.23
CA GLY A 235 -11.39 -9.01 5.62
C GLY A 235 -10.27 -10.01 5.86
N TYR A 236 -9.24 -9.92 5.03
CA TYR A 236 -8.07 -10.79 5.09
C TYR A 236 -6.82 -9.98 5.45
N THR A 237 -5.92 -10.63 6.18
CA THR A 237 -4.55 -10.17 6.37
C THR A 237 -3.65 -10.91 5.39
N TYR A 238 -2.93 -10.15 4.59
CA TYR A 238 -2.00 -10.64 3.59
C TYR A 238 -0.55 -10.36 3.99
N PRO A 239 0.28 -11.39 4.10
CA PRO A 239 1.73 -11.24 4.25
C PRO A 239 2.43 -11.44 2.90
N PHE A 240 3.13 -10.41 2.42
CA PHE A 240 3.88 -10.42 1.16
C PHE A 240 5.36 -10.05 1.34
N GLU A 241 6.20 -10.48 0.40
CA GLU A 241 7.48 -9.83 0.14
C GLU A 241 7.22 -8.57 -0.70
N ALA A 242 7.61 -7.40 -0.20
CA ALA A 242 7.26 -6.11 -0.77
C ALA A 242 7.79 -5.92 -2.21
N THR A 243 8.96 -6.47 -2.53
CA THR A 243 9.52 -6.35 -3.87
C THR A 243 8.79 -7.24 -4.88
N SER A 244 8.35 -8.43 -4.50
CA SER A 244 7.81 -9.39 -5.47
C SER A 244 6.29 -9.55 -5.44
N GLY A 245 5.64 -9.17 -4.34
CA GLY A 245 4.24 -9.50 -4.07
C GLY A 245 4.02 -10.99 -3.80
N SER A 246 5.10 -11.77 -3.67
CA SER A 246 5.01 -13.18 -3.34
C SER A 246 4.52 -13.36 -1.90
N GLY A 247 3.63 -14.32 -1.65
CA GLY A 247 3.18 -14.62 -0.31
C GLY A 247 4.32 -15.08 0.60
N LEU A 248 4.28 -14.72 1.89
CA LEU A 248 5.29 -15.16 2.86
C LEU A 248 4.95 -16.54 3.41
N ARG A 249 5.82 -17.51 3.16
CA ARG A 249 5.74 -18.86 3.74
C ARG A 249 6.05 -18.80 5.23
N GLY A 250 5.41 -19.67 6.01
CA GLY A 250 5.63 -19.74 7.45
C GLY A 250 4.97 -18.62 8.26
N PHE A 251 4.39 -17.59 7.64
CA PHE A 251 4.00 -16.38 8.36
C PHE A 251 3.01 -16.63 9.49
N PHE A 252 2.04 -17.53 9.29
CA PHE A 252 1.02 -17.85 10.29
C PHE A 252 1.24 -19.19 11.01
N ASP A 253 2.16 -20.03 10.54
CA ASP A 253 2.27 -21.44 10.96
C ASP A 253 3.71 -21.93 11.20
N ASN A 254 4.72 -21.06 11.06
CA ASN A 254 6.14 -21.38 11.18
C ASN A 254 6.67 -22.42 10.16
N ASN A 255 5.88 -22.80 9.15
CA ASN A 255 6.30 -23.74 8.10
C ASN A 255 6.85 -23.01 6.87
N PHE A 256 8.14 -22.67 6.90
CA PHE A 256 8.80 -21.94 5.81
C PHE A 256 9.01 -22.75 4.52
N THR A 257 8.90 -24.08 4.58
CA THR A 257 9.02 -24.97 3.41
C THR A 257 7.69 -25.19 2.70
N GLY A 258 6.57 -24.93 3.40
CA GLY A 258 5.22 -25.12 2.92
C GLY A 258 4.72 -24.02 2.00
N SER A 259 3.40 -23.90 1.95
CA SER A 259 2.70 -22.87 1.19
C SER A 259 2.60 -21.57 1.99
N SER A 260 2.38 -20.45 1.30
CA SER A 260 2.00 -19.19 1.94
C SER A 260 0.50 -18.98 1.89
N TYR A 261 -0.07 -18.34 2.90
CA TYR A 261 -1.51 -18.12 3.03
C TYR A 261 -1.82 -16.69 3.43
N ARG A 262 -2.96 -16.17 2.98
CA ARG A 262 -3.66 -15.07 3.67
C ARG A 262 -4.53 -15.66 4.78
N LYS A 263 -4.96 -14.86 5.75
CA LYS A 263 -5.86 -15.32 6.81
C LYS A 263 -7.01 -14.35 7.03
N GLN A 264 -8.23 -14.87 7.14
CA GLN A 264 -9.43 -14.07 7.38
C GLN A 264 -9.50 -13.63 8.86
N LEU A 265 -8.67 -12.68 9.26
CA LEU A 265 -8.64 -12.15 10.62
C LEU A 265 -9.73 -11.09 10.87
N ASN A 266 -10.40 -10.61 9.82
CA ASN A 266 -11.39 -9.52 9.90
C ASN A 266 -10.85 -8.28 10.65
N ALA A 267 -9.54 -8.06 10.53
CA ALA A 267 -8.84 -7.01 11.25
C ALA A 267 -9.22 -5.64 10.70
N VAL A 268 -9.61 -4.71 11.58
CA VAL A 268 -9.81 -3.31 11.25
C VAL A 268 -8.58 -2.48 11.60
N GLY A 269 -8.22 -1.56 10.71
CA GLY A 269 -7.06 -0.70 10.86
C GLY A 269 -5.77 -1.29 10.32
N ALA A 270 -4.70 -0.51 10.43
CA ALA A 270 -3.38 -0.90 9.97
C ALA A 270 -2.85 -2.07 10.83
N PRO A 271 -2.20 -3.07 10.22
CA PRO A 271 -1.54 -4.14 10.98
C PRO A 271 -0.36 -3.60 11.79
N ILE A 272 -0.17 -4.13 12.99
CA ILE A 272 0.95 -3.75 13.88
C ILE A 272 1.66 -5.03 14.30
N LEU A 273 2.98 -5.07 14.11
CA LEU A 273 3.81 -6.12 14.66
C LEU A 273 4.49 -5.65 15.95
N LEU A 274 4.44 -6.50 16.97
CA LEU A 274 5.04 -6.27 18.28
C LEU A 274 6.05 -7.38 18.54
N ARG A 275 7.25 -7.01 19.00
CA ARG A 275 8.22 -7.98 19.51
C ARG A 275 8.18 -7.98 21.03
N THR A 276 7.90 -9.14 21.61
CA THR A 276 7.87 -9.33 23.06
C THR A 276 9.28 -9.54 23.60
N THR A 277 9.45 -9.42 24.92
CA THR A 277 10.73 -9.58 25.62
C THR A 277 11.28 -11.01 25.55
N ASP A 278 10.41 -12.01 25.39
CA ASP A 278 10.77 -13.42 25.14
C ASP A 278 11.10 -13.70 23.66
N GLY A 279 11.13 -12.66 22.81
CA GLY A 279 11.57 -12.74 21.42
C GLY A 279 10.50 -13.11 20.41
N LYS A 280 9.26 -13.40 20.84
CA LYS A 280 8.14 -13.69 19.95
C LYS A 280 7.73 -12.46 19.15
N LEU A 281 7.20 -12.71 17.96
CA LEU A 281 6.63 -11.69 17.10
C LEU A 281 5.12 -11.87 17.04
N LEU A 282 4.39 -10.85 17.48
CA LEU A 282 2.94 -10.86 17.56
C LEU A 282 2.36 -9.84 16.59
N LEU A 283 1.39 -10.28 15.79
CA LEU A 283 0.50 -9.42 15.03
C LEU A 283 -0.67 -9.00 15.93
N LEU A 284 -0.72 -7.71 16.23
CA LEU A 284 -1.85 -7.06 16.89
C LEU A 284 -2.88 -6.67 15.84
N THR A 285 -4.09 -7.21 15.99
CA THR A 285 -5.28 -6.86 15.21
C THR A 285 -6.36 -6.33 16.12
N LYS A 286 -7.35 -5.64 15.56
CA LYS A 286 -8.60 -5.29 16.25
C LYS A 286 -9.77 -5.84 15.46
N ASP A 287 -10.78 -6.35 16.13
CA ASP A 287 -12.05 -6.68 15.50
C ASP A 287 -12.91 -5.41 15.29
N ASN A 288 -14.06 -5.55 14.63
CA ASN A 288 -14.97 -4.43 14.36
C ASN A 288 -15.67 -3.88 15.63
N GLN A 289 -15.57 -4.55 16.78
CA GLN A 289 -15.97 -4.00 18.09
C GLN A 289 -14.81 -3.26 18.78
N GLY A 290 -13.61 -3.30 18.20
CA GLY A 290 -12.41 -2.68 18.74
C GLY A 290 -11.63 -3.55 19.73
N ASN A 291 -12.01 -4.82 19.92
CA ASN A 291 -11.29 -5.72 20.82
C ASN A 291 -9.95 -6.12 20.18
N PRO A 292 -8.83 -5.99 20.92
CA PRO A 292 -7.53 -6.40 20.42
C PRO A 292 -7.40 -7.94 20.41
N ASN A 293 -6.79 -8.46 19.36
CA ASN A 293 -6.39 -9.86 19.23
C ASN A 293 -4.89 -9.94 18.91
N LEU A 294 -4.21 -10.93 19.48
CA LEU A 294 -2.79 -11.17 19.25
C LEU A 294 -2.62 -12.51 18.53
N HIS A 295 -1.90 -12.49 17.42
CA HIS A 295 -1.55 -13.69 16.67
C HIS A 295 -0.04 -13.82 16.63
N GLU A 296 0.51 -14.94 17.12
CA GLU A 296 1.92 -15.23 16.90
C GLU A 296 2.18 -15.45 15.41
N VAL A 297 3.17 -14.74 14.87
CA VAL A 297 3.54 -14.77 13.45
C VAL A 297 5.04 -14.91 13.31
N TYR A 298 5.47 -15.38 12.15
CA TYR A 298 6.88 -15.71 11.91
C TYR A 298 7.36 -15.01 10.65
N LEU A 299 8.61 -14.58 10.65
CA LEU A 299 9.25 -14.01 9.46
C LEU A 299 10.40 -14.91 9.06
N PRO A 300 10.62 -15.14 7.75
CA PRO A 300 11.84 -15.80 7.29
C PRO A 300 13.05 -15.04 7.83
N GLU A 301 14.08 -15.76 8.27
CA GLU A 301 15.30 -15.09 8.72
C GLU A 301 15.99 -14.37 7.56
N SER A 302 16.24 -13.07 7.76
CA SER A 302 17.31 -12.35 7.06
C SER A 302 18.05 -11.50 8.08
N SER A 303 19.37 -11.52 7.98
CA SER A 303 20.37 -10.89 8.85
C SER A 303 20.11 -9.40 9.15
N SER A 304 20.33 -9.05 10.43
CA SER A 304 20.51 -7.74 11.08
C SER A 304 19.80 -6.51 10.48
N ILE A 305 18.81 -6.00 11.23
CA ILE A 305 18.26 -4.65 11.10
C ILE A 305 19.31 -3.62 11.54
N ARG A 306 19.55 -2.56 10.76
CA ARG A 306 20.11 -1.30 11.26
C ARG A 306 18.96 -0.30 11.39
N ARG A 307 18.73 0.19 12.61
CA ARG A 307 17.73 1.21 12.94
C ARG A 307 18.23 2.55 12.38
N ILE A 308 17.45 3.22 11.53
CA ILE A 308 17.89 4.47 10.86
C ILE A 308 17.28 5.75 11.47
N SER A 309 16.30 5.66 12.36
CA SER A 309 15.85 6.82 13.15
C SER A 309 14.99 6.45 14.36
N TRP A 310 14.92 7.37 15.32
CA TRP A 310 13.92 7.42 16.39
C TRP A 310 13.23 8.80 16.37
N ARG A 311 11.99 8.87 16.86
CA ARG A 311 11.31 10.12 17.22
C ARG A 311 10.95 10.05 18.69
N GLU A 312 11.51 10.96 19.46
CA GLU A 312 11.12 11.16 20.86
C GLU A 312 9.73 11.82 20.90
N ILE A 313 8.88 11.37 21.82
CA ILE A 313 7.58 11.98 22.08
C ILE A 313 7.68 12.54 23.50
N PHE A 314 7.77 13.86 23.61
CA PHE A 314 7.55 14.59 24.86
C PHE A 314 6.06 14.91 25.00
#